data_AF-A0A1I7TH28-F1
#
_entry.id   AF-A0A1I7TH28-F1
#
_cell.length_a   1.000
_cell.length_b   1.000
_cell.length_c   1.000
_cell.angle_alpha   90.00
_cell.angle_beta   90.00
_cell.angle_gamma   90.00
#
_symmetry.space_group_name_H-M   'P 1'
#
loop_
_entity.id
_entity.type
_entity.pdbx_description
1 polymer ?
#
loop_
_entity_poly.entity_id
_entity_poly.type
_entity_poly.pdbx_seq_one_letter_code
_entity_poly.pdbx_strand_id
1 'polypeptide(L)'
;MNLLVARYFGIGNEILFNLQVIGAASWHGNSPALLFMVRMFGILLITFQRYVTVCWPTNWIDSVISHLHPMILVIIHYTVPCILYSPAFIVGTTEFKDSVALFIINGPNHVQLLSIIVIIMFLISFVMIVFMYLSILKVIFITKKNGSSSSGRFVFQQSNYHREMRLAAHVFLLSLMSATIFLYYWNEYSMTRNPGNVENWTSLRAYYPILSSNFSYINPITLILLNKDIQKMMRHMIFGSKKPIPVTPQSLKVASTSIQMT
;
A
#
# COMPACT_ATOMS: atom_id res chain seq x y z
N MET A 1 -11.92 -8.95 -6.31
CA MET A 1 -12.34 -10.01 -7.26
C MET A 1 -12.16 -9.45 -8.67
N ASN A 2 -11.37 -10.10 -9.52
CA ASN A 2 -10.97 -9.58 -10.82
C ASN A 2 -12.15 -9.68 -11.81
N LEU A 3 -12.59 -8.57 -12.41
CA LEU A 3 -13.66 -8.52 -13.44
C LEU A 3 -13.41 -9.48 -14.62
N LEU A 4 -12.16 -9.87 -14.84
CA LEU A 4 -11.75 -10.87 -15.83
C LEU A 4 -12.34 -12.28 -15.57
N VAL A 5 -12.60 -12.66 -14.32
CA VAL A 5 -13.19 -13.98 -13.98
C VAL A 5 -14.70 -13.98 -14.21
N ALA A 6 -15.37 -12.86 -13.95
CA ALA A 6 -16.80 -12.71 -14.25
C ALA A 6 -17.05 -12.78 -15.78
N ARG A 7 -16.15 -12.19 -16.59
CA ARG A 7 -16.22 -12.17 -18.06
C ARG A 7 -16.26 -13.55 -18.74
N TYR A 8 -15.81 -14.61 -18.07
CA TYR A 8 -15.81 -15.97 -18.63
C TYR A 8 -17.13 -16.72 -18.44
N PHE A 9 -18.03 -16.23 -17.57
CA PHE A 9 -19.33 -16.83 -17.32
C PHE A 9 -20.42 -15.85 -17.76
N GLY A 10 -21.09 -16.12 -18.89
CA GLY A 10 -22.15 -15.25 -19.42
C GLY A 10 -23.24 -14.91 -18.39
N ILE A 11 -23.60 -15.87 -17.54
CA ILE A 11 -24.56 -15.70 -16.43
C ILE A 11 -24.01 -14.72 -15.36
N GLY A 12 -22.71 -14.77 -15.07
CA GLY A 12 -22.07 -13.89 -14.09
C GLY A 12 -22.04 -12.42 -14.52
N ASN A 13 -21.94 -12.18 -15.84
CA ASN A 13 -21.97 -10.84 -16.39
C ASN A 13 -23.37 -10.21 -16.29
N GLU A 14 -24.40 -10.99 -16.58
CA GLU A 14 -25.79 -10.53 -16.50
C GLU A 14 -26.22 -10.26 -15.04
N ILE A 15 -25.77 -11.10 -14.11
CA ILE A 15 -25.91 -10.84 -12.66
C ILE A 15 -25.21 -9.52 -12.29
N LEU A 16 -23.95 -9.32 -12.71
CA LEU A 16 -23.20 -8.12 -12.36
C LEU A 16 -23.82 -6.84 -12.97
N PHE A 17 -24.36 -6.95 -14.18
CA PHE A 17 -25.09 -5.88 -14.85
C PHE A 17 -26.39 -5.54 -14.11
N ASN A 18 -27.15 -6.55 -13.67
CA ASN A 18 -28.35 -6.32 -12.85
C ASN A 18 -28.03 -5.71 -11.48
N LEU A 19 -26.88 -6.07 -10.89
CA LEU A 19 -26.39 -5.45 -9.65
C LEU A 19 -25.95 -3.98 -9.82
N GLN A 20 -25.94 -3.42 -11.03
CA GLN A 20 -25.65 -2.00 -11.23
C GLN A 20 -26.65 -1.09 -10.50
N VAL A 21 -27.91 -1.54 -10.31
CA VAL A 21 -28.96 -0.82 -9.57
C VAL A 21 -28.55 -0.59 -8.10
N ILE A 22 -27.73 -1.49 -7.56
CA ILE A 22 -27.20 -1.42 -6.18
C ILE A 22 -25.85 -0.68 -6.15
N GLY A 23 -25.37 -0.17 -7.30
CA GLY A 23 -24.12 0.59 -7.40
C GLY A 23 -22.88 -0.27 -7.65
N ALA A 24 -23.01 -1.50 -8.16
CA ALA A 24 -21.87 -2.35 -8.48
C ALA A 24 -20.88 -1.70 -9.46
N ALA A 25 -21.38 -0.96 -10.46
CA ALA A 25 -20.55 -0.19 -11.39
C ALA A 25 -19.70 0.86 -10.67
N SER A 26 -20.30 1.58 -9.72
CA SER A 26 -19.61 2.56 -8.88
C SER A 26 -18.55 1.92 -8.01
N TRP A 27 -18.87 0.79 -7.38
CA TRP A 27 -17.90 0.03 -6.60
C TRP A 27 -16.69 -0.37 -7.43
N HIS A 28 -16.91 -0.97 -8.60
CA HIS A 28 -15.81 -1.44 -9.45
C HIS A 28 -15.00 -0.32 -10.11
N GLY A 29 -15.62 0.81 -10.44
CA GLY A 29 -14.94 1.97 -11.01
C GLY A 29 -14.05 2.70 -10.00
N ASN A 30 -14.43 2.68 -8.73
CA ASN A 30 -13.77 3.43 -7.65
C ASN A 30 -12.82 2.59 -6.79
N SER A 31 -13.05 1.28 -6.70
CA SER A 31 -12.22 0.33 -5.93
C SER A 31 -10.71 0.45 -6.21
N PRO A 32 -10.24 0.61 -7.47
CA PRO A 32 -8.81 0.62 -7.74
C PRO A 32 -8.11 1.84 -7.11
N ALA A 33 -8.72 3.03 -7.20
CA ALA A 33 -8.24 4.26 -6.57
C ALA A 33 -8.28 4.18 -5.04
N LEU A 34 -9.36 3.63 -4.49
CA LEU A 34 -9.50 3.41 -3.04
C LEU A 34 -8.39 2.49 -2.49
N LEU A 35 -8.14 1.35 -3.14
CA LEU A 35 -7.10 0.41 -2.71
C LEU A 35 -5.70 1.03 -2.78
N PHE A 36 -5.45 1.87 -3.78
CA PHE A 36 -4.20 2.63 -3.85
C PHE A 36 -4.06 3.61 -2.68
N MET A 37 -5.13 4.34 -2.34
CA MET A 37 -5.13 5.27 -1.19
C MET A 37 -4.92 4.56 0.14
N VAL A 38 -5.62 3.43 0.36
CA VAL A 38 -5.42 2.59 1.55
C VAL A 38 -3.96 2.18 1.67
N ARG A 39 -3.36 1.67 0.58
CA ARG A 39 -1.95 1.29 0.54
C ARG A 39 -1.02 2.46 0.89
N MET A 40 -1.22 3.64 0.30
CA MET A 40 -0.43 4.84 0.58
C MET A 40 -0.50 5.26 2.05
N PHE A 41 -1.69 5.24 2.63
CA PHE A 41 -1.88 5.56 4.04
C PHE A 41 -1.22 4.53 4.97
N GLY A 42 -1.22 3.24 4.61
CA GLY A 42 -0.50 2.21 5.37
C GLY A 42 0.99 2.45 5.44
N ILE A 43 1.60 2.86 4.32
CA ILE A 43 3.04 3.17 4.27
C ILE A 43 3.35 4.39 5.15
N LEU A 44 2.49 5.41 5.09
CA LEU A 44 2.60 6.59 5.95
C LEU A 44 2.54 6.20 7.43
N LEU A 45 1.57 5.37 7.84
CA LEU A 45 1.44 4.90 9.23
C LEU A 45 2.65 4.08 9.71
N ILE A 46 3.14 3.14 8.90
CA ILE A 46 4.33 2.33 9.23
C ILE A 46 5.57 3.23 9.37
N THR A 47 5.70 4.20 8.46
CA THR A 47 6.81 5.16 8.49
C THR A 47 6.72 6.06 9.72
N PHE A 48 5.52 6.53 10.07
CA PHE A 48 5.25 7.34 11.24
C PHE A 48 5.57 6.59 12.54
N GLN A 49 5.09 5.36 12.69
CA GLN A 49 5.38 4.51 13.84
C GLN A 49 6.90 4.37 14.03
N ARG A 50 7.64 4.09 12.96
CA ARG A 50 9.10 3.97 13.03
C ARG A 50 9.79 5.31 13.31
N TYR A 51 9.31 6.39 12.72
CA TYR A 51 9.83 7.73 12.98
C TYR A 51 9.73 8.08 14.45
N VAL A 52 8.58 7.86 15.10
CA VAL A 52 8.39 8.12 16.53
C VAL A 52 9.36 7.28 17.36
N THR A 53 9.45 5.97 17.12
CA THR A 53 10.31 5.07 17.93
C THR A 53 11.81 5.37 17.78
N VAL A 54 12.25 5.88 16.62
CA VAL A 54 13.68 6.16 16.35
C VAL A 54 14.06 7.60 16.72
N CYS A 55 13.29 8.59 16.28
CA CYS A 55 13.64 10.01 16.45
C CYS A 55 13.19 10.56 17.80
N TRP A 56 12.14 9.99 18.41
CA TRP A 56 11.55 10.45 19.67
C TRP A 56 11.39 9.34 20.69
N PRO A 57 12.50 8.70 21.10
CA PRO A 57 12.44 7.70 22.14
C PRO A 57 11.89 8.31 23.43
N THR A 58 11.01 7.59 24.14
CA THR A 58 10.47 7.99 25.46
C THR A 58 9.46 9.14 25.45
N ASN A 59 9.04 9.64 24.29
CA ASN A 59 7.91 10.58 24.22
C ASN A 59 6.58 9.90 24.54
N TRP A 60 5.59 10.69 24.95
CA TRP A 60 4.23 10.20 25.23
C TRP A 60 3.63 9.45 24.03
N ILE A 61 3.94 9.87 22.80
CA ILE A 61 3.48 9.21 21.56
C ILE A 61 4.07 7.81 21.42
N ASP A 62 5.35 7.61 21.76
CA ASP A 62 5.99 6.28 21.74
C ASP A 62 5.37 5.35 22.79
N SER A 63 5.03 5.89 23.97
CA SER A 63 4.29 5.17 25.00
C SER A 63 2.89 4.77 24.53
N VAL A 64 2.13 5.69 23.91
CA VAL A 64 0.79 5.38 23.39
C VAL A 64 0.86 4.32 22.29
N ILE A 65 1.76 4.47 21.32
CA ILE A 65 1.90 3.53 20.19
C ILE A 65 2.33 2.14 20.68
N SER A 66 3.21 2.06 21.68
CA SER A 66 3.70 0.78 22.20
C SER A 66 2.65 0.00 23.02
N HIS A 67 1.71 0.71 23.67
CA HIS A 67 0.60 0.09 24.40
C HIS A 67 -0.65 -0.13 23.53
N LEU A 68 -0.69 0.43 22.32
CA LEU A 68 -1.83 0.30 21.42
C LEU A 68 -1.92 -1.12 20.85
N HIS A 69 -3.11 -1.70 20.87
CA HIS A 69 -3.34 -3.01 20.27
C HIS A 69 -3.18 -2.94 18.74
N PRO A 70 -2.47 -3.89 18.09
CA PRO A 70 -2.22 -3.86 16.65
C PRO A 70 -3.49 -3.74 15.79
N MET A 71 -4.61 -4.32 16.24
CA MET A 71 -5.88 -4.26 15.49
C MET A 71 -6.44 -2.83 15.38
N ILE A 72 -6.16 -1.95 16.35
CA ILE A 72 -6.60 -0.55 16.27
C ILE A 72 -5.90 0.14 15.10
N LEU A 73 -4.61 -0.15 14.90
CA LEU A 73 -3.85 0.39 13.77
C LEU A 73 -4.41 -0.11 12.43
N VAL A 74 -4.83 -1.39 12.37
CA VAL A 74 -5.50 -1.96 11.19
C VAL A 74 -6.83 -1.27 10.91
N ILE A 75 -7.65 -1.05 11.94
CA ILE A 75 -8.93 -0.34 11.80
C ILE A 75 -8.70 1.08 11.28
N ILE A 76 -7.75 1.82 11.85
CA ILE A 76 -7.41 3.19 11.42
C ILE A 76 -6.92 3.18 9.96
N HIS A 77 -6.09 2.19 9.60
CA HIS A 77 -5.53 2.05 8.26
C HIS A 77 -6.59 1.93 7.16
N TYR A 78 -7.70 1.23 7.42
CA TYR A 78 -8.79 1.08 6.45
C TYR A 78 -9.85 2.18 6.57
N THR A 79 -10.17 2.63 7.79
CA THR A 79 -11.27 3.60 7.99
C THR A 79 -10.92 4.99 7.48
N VAL A 80 -9.72 5.51 7.77
CA VAL A 80 -9.34 6.88 7.40
C VAL A 80 -9.35 7.09 5.87
N PRO A 81 -8.72 6.23 5.05
CA PRO A 81 -8.74 6.39 3.60
C PRO A 81 -10.14 6.23 3.01
N CYS A 82 -10.97 5.32 3.56
CA CYS A 82 -12.35 5.14 3.13
C CYS A 82 -13.20 6.39 3.38
N ILE A 83 -13.04 7.05 4.54
CA ILE A 83 -13.74 8.29 4.85
C ILE A 83 -13.28 9.42 3.93
N LEU A 84 -11.97 9.58 3.73
CA LEU A 84 -11.42 10.61 2.84
C LEU A 84 -11.83 10.43 1.38
N TYR A 85 -12.01 9.19 0.94
CA TYR A 85 -12.42 8.85 -0.42
C TYR A 85 -13.96 8.83 -0.60
N SER A 86 -14.74 8.86 0.47
CA SER A 86 -16.21 8.81 0.43
C SER A 86 -16.89 9.84 -0.49
N PRO A 87 -16.40 11.09 -0.66
CA PRO A 87 -17.02 12.05 -1.57
C PRO A 87 -17.03 11.58 -3.03
N ALA A 88 -16.03 10.79 -3.45
CA ALA A 88 -15.97 10.25 -4.80
C ALA A 88 -17.12 9.26 -5.08
N PHE A 89 -17.57 8.51 -4.06
CA PHE A 89 -18.70 7.59 -4.17
C PHE A 89 -20.05 8.31 -4.24
N ILE A 90 -20.20 9.43 -3.54
CA ILE A 90 -21.46 10.18 -3.46
C ILE A 90 -21.73 10.96 -4.76
N VAL A 91 -20.68 11.52 -5.37
CA VAL A 91 -20.78 12.39 -6.56
C VAL A 91 -20.75 11.58 -7.87
N GLY A 92 -20.36 10.31 -7.83
CA GLY A 92 -20.08 9.52 -9.02
C GLY A 92 -21.30 8.86 -9.67
N THR A 93 -21.69 9.33 -10.85
CA THR A 93 -22.52 8.55 -11.78
C THR A 93 -21.62 7.64 -12.60
N THR A 94 -21.78 6.33 -12.41
CA THR A 94 -20.97 5.28 -13.04
C THR A 94 -21.86 4.13 -13.43
N GLU A 95 -21.80 3.75 -14.70
CA GLU A 95 -22.69 2.76 -15.28
C GLU A 95 -21.91 1.77 -16.14
N PHE A 96 -22.44 0.56 -16.31
CA PHE A 96 -21.89 -0.38 -17.26
C PHE A 96 -22.44 -0.08 -18.66
N LYS A 97 -21.55 -0.02 -19.66
CA LYS A 97 -21.90 0.22 -21.07
C LYS A 97 -22.83 -0.85 -21.65
N ASP A 98 -22.59 -2.11 -21.29
CA ASP A 98 -23.32 -3.27 -21.81
C ASP A 98 -23.15 -4.47 -20.86
N SER A 99 -24.15 -5.34 -20.85
CA SER A 99 -24.18 -6.61 -20.12
C SER A 99 -23.10 -7.59 -20.59
N VAL A 100 -22.69 -7.52 -21.85
CA VAL A 100 -21.67 -8.44 -22.41
C VAL A 100 -20.25 -7.94 -22.11
N ALA A 101 -19.99 -6.66 -22.31
CA ALA A 101 -18.64 -6.09 -22.22
C ALA A 101 -18.28 -5.54 -20.83
N LEU A 102 -19.29 -5.15 -20.03
CA LEU A 102 -19.15 -4.58 -18.68
C LEU A 102 -18.08 -3.48 -18.60
N PHE A 103 -17.96 -2.66 -19.65
CA PHE A 103 -17.09 -1.49 -19.63
C PHE A 103 -17.71 -0.42 -18.74
N ILE A 104 -16.95 0.09 -17.79
CA ILE A 104 -17.43 1.12 -16.86
C ILE A 104 -17.30 2.47 -17.53
N ILE A 105 -18.42 3.16 -17.69
CA ILE A 105 -18.49 4.54 -18.17
C ILE A 105 -18.63 5.43 -16.94
N ASN A 106 -17.70 6.38 -16.80
CA ASN A 106 -17.73 7.39 -15.75
C ASN A 106 -17.96 8.75 -16.38
N GLY A 107 -18.79 9.59 -15.75
CA GLY A 107 -18.88 10.99 -16.12
C GLY A 107 -17.53 11.72 -15.95
N PRO A 108 -17.20 12.70 -16.82
CA PRO A 108 -15.91 13.39 -16.80
C PRO A 108 -15.65 14.09 -15.47
N ASN A 109 -16.68 14.70 -14.87
CA ASN A 109 -16.58 15.36 -13.56
C ASN A 109 -16.21 14.39 -12.44
N HIS A 110 -16.73 13.17 -12.49
CA HIS A 110 -16.44 12.14 -11.49
C HIS A 110 -14.99 11.65 -11.62
N VAL A 111 -14.51 11.44 -12.84
CA VAL A 111 -13.10 11.06 -13.07
C VAL A 111 -12.15 12.17 -12.64
N GLN A 112 -12.46 13.43 -12.94
CA GLN A 112 -11.64 14.58 -12.52
C GLN A 112 -11.55 14.68 -10.99
N LEU A 113 -12.68 14.58 -10.28
CA LEU A 113 -12.71 14.62 -8.81
C LEU A 113 -11.88 13.49 -8.19
N LEU A 114 -12.05 12.27 -8.70
CA LEU A 114 -11.30 11.09 -8.27
C LEU A 114 -9.79 11.31 -8.43
N SER A 115 -9.35 11.72 -9.62
CA SER A 115 -7.95 11.94 -9.91
C SER A 115 -7.34 13.02 -9.02
N ILE A 116 -8.06 14.13 -8.79
CA ILE A 116 -7.61 15.22 -7.90
C ILE A 116 -7.41 14.71 -6.46
N ILE A 117 -8.39 13.99 -5.91
CA ILE A 117 -8.31 13.45 -4.53
C ILE A 117 -7.07 12.57 -4.39
N VAL A 118 -6.86 11.65 -5.34
CA VAL A 118 -5.72 10.72 -5.30
C VAL A 118 -4.39 11.47 -5.43
N ILE A 119 -4.31 12.45 -6.35
CA ILE A 119 -3.11 13.28 -6.56
C ILE A 119 -2.73 14.05 -5.30
N ILE A 120 -3.68 14.75 -4.68
CA ILE A 120 -3.43 15.57 -3.48
C ILE A 120 -2.98 14.68 -2.31
N MET A 121 -3.72 13.60 -2.05
CA MET A 121 -3.40 12.65 -0.98
C MET A 121 -2.01 12.02 -1.18
N PHE A 122 -1.66 11.71 -2.42
CA PHE A 122 -0.35 11.18 -2.77
C PHE A 122 0.76 12.19 -2.47
N LEU A 123 0.63 13.44 -2.93
CA LEU A 123 1.65 14.47 -2.73
C LEU A 123 1.90 14.74 -1.23
N ILE A 124 0.83 14.88 -0.45
CA ILE A 124 0.94 15.09 1.01
C ILE A 124 1.64 13.91 1.67
N SER A 125 1.20 12.68 1.37
CA SER A 125 1.80 11.47 1.95
C SER A 125 3.26 11.31 1.55
N PHE A 126 3.60 11.59 0.29
CA PHE A 126 4.95 11.49 -0.23
C PHE A 126 5.92 12.44 0.47
N VAL A 127 5.54 13.72 0.59
CA VAL A 127 6.35 14.73 1.29
C VAL A 127 6.57 14.33 2.75
N MET A 128 5.53 13.88 3.45
CA MET A 128 5.61 13.44 4.83
C MET A 128 6.54 12.22 4.99
N ILE A 129 6.40 11.21 4.12
CA ILE A 129 7.26 10.01 4.13
C ILE A 129 8.72 10.40 3.91
N VAL A 130 9.02 11.22 2.90
CA VAL A 130 10.40 11.67 2.61
C VAL A 130 10.98 12.40 3.81
N PHE A 131 10.24 13.34 4.40
CA PHE A 131 10.68 14.06 5.60
C PHE A 131 10.98 13.14 6.79
N MET A 132 10.09 12.19 7.08
CA MET A 132 10.27 11.22 8.16
C MET A 132 11.50 10.32 7.91
N TYR A 133 11.68 9.83 6.68
CA TYR A 133 12.83 9.00 6.34
C TYR A 133 14.15 9.75 6.41
N LEU A 134 14.22 10.99 5.91
CA LEU A 134 15.42 11.82 6.03
C LEU A 134 15.80 12.05 7.49
N SER A 135 14.81 12.25 8.36
CA SER A 135 15.02 12.39 9.80
C SER A 135 15.56 11.11 10.45
N ILE A 136 15.01 9.95 10.09
CA ILE A 136 15.51 8.64 10.55
C ILE A 136 16.96 8.43 10.11
N LEU A 137 17.27 8.71 8.84
CA LEU A 137 18.64 8.57 8.30
C LEU A 137 19.61 9.53 8.99
N LYS A 138 19.21 10.77 9.25
CA LYS A 138 20.02 11.76 9.97
C LYS A 138 20.39 11.25 11.37
N VAL A 139 19.43 10.72 12.14
CA VAL A 139 19.69 10.16 13.47
C VAL A 139 20.69 9.00 13.40
N ILE A 140 20.46 8.04 12.50
CA ILE A 140 21.36 6.89 12.33
C ILE A 140 22.79 7.31 11.94
N PHE A 141 22.92 8.31 11.05
CA PHE A 141 24.23 8.78 10.60
C PHE A 141 24.99 9.52 11.71
N ILE A 142 24.31 10.37 12.49
CA ILE A 142 24.91 11.08 13.64
C ILE A 142 25.38 10.08 14.70
N THR A 143 24.57 9.09 15.06
CA THR A 143 24.94 8.06 16.03
C THR A 143 26.13 7.22 15.56
N LYS A 144 26.27 6.98 14.25
CA LYS A 144 27.44 6.29 13.69
C LYS A 144 28.72 7.13 13.76
N LYS A 145 28.62 8.45 13.56
CA LYS A 145 29.76 9.37 13.57
C LYS A 145 30.27 9.67 14.98
N ASN A 146 29.37 9.80 15.97
CA ASN A 146 29.70 10.13 17.37
C ASN A 146 30.04 8.89 18.21
N GLY A 147 30.74 7.91 17.64
CA GLY A 147 31.03 6.63 18.28
C GLY A 147 31.52 6.79 19.74
N SER A 148 30.89 6.03 20.64
CA SER A 148 31.32 5.68 22.01
C SER A 148 30.87 6.46 23.25
N SER A 149 30.06 7.52 23.20
CA SER A 149 29.66 8.21 24.45
C SER A 149 28.17 8.53 24.54
N SER A 150 27.35 7.52 24.81
CA SER A 150 26.30 7.58 25.85
C SER A 150 25.55 6.24 25.92
N SER A 151 25.52 5.67 27.11
CA SER A 151 24.84 4.43 27.48
C SER A 151 23.34 4.51 27.21
N GLY A 152 22.89 3.90 26.12
CA GLY A 152 21.48 3.65 25.86
C GLY A 152 21.21 3.15 24.44
N ARG A 153 20.96 1.84 24.27
CA ARG A 153 20.49 1.14 23.04
C ARG A 153 21.51 0.61 22.03
N PHE A 154 22.75 0.33 22.43
CA PHE A 154 23.74 -0.39 21.61
C PHE A 154 23.31 -1.84 21.26
N VAL A 155 22.32 -2.42 21.95
CA VAL A 155 21.77 -3.77 21.65
C VAL A 155 20.94 -3.81 20.35
N PHE A 156 20.49 -2.66 19.84
CA PHE A 156 19.77 -2.57 18.56
C PHE A 156 20.71 -2.47 17.35
N GLN A 157 22.02 -2.28 17.51
CA GLN A 157 22.81 -1.56 16.50
C GLN A 157 23.31 -2.38 15.29
N GLN A 158 23.49 -3.70 15.39
CA GLN A 158 24.17 -4.47 14.32
C GLN A 158 23.22 -5.31 13.44
N SER A 159 22.14 -5.84 14.00
CA SER A 159 21.06 -6.51 13.26
C SER A 159 20.15 -5.53 12.50
N ASN A 160 20.10 -4.27 12.95
CA ASN A 160 19.19 -3.28 12.39
C ASN A 160 19.62 -2.67 11.07
N TYR A 161 20.90 -2.46 10.78
CA TYR A 161 21.26 -1.73 9.56
C TYR A 161 20.72 -2.37 8.27
N HIS A 162 20.80 -3.69 8.14
CA HIS A 162 20.21 -4.41 7.00
C HIS A 162 18.67 -4.35 7.02
N ARG A 163 18.05 -4.35 8.20
CA ARG A 163 16.60 -4.17 8.35
C ARG A 163 16.16 -2.75 7.96
N GLU A 164 16.93 -1.74 8.33
CA GLU A 164 16.66 -0.34 8.03
C GLU A 164 16.93 -0.01 6.57
N MET A 165 18.01 -0.56 5.99
CA MET A 165 18.27 -0.51 4.55
C MET A 165 17.19 -1.26 3.77
N ARG A 166 16.68 -2.37 4.32
CA ARG A 166 15.52 -3.05 3.75
C ARG A 166 14.29 -2.19 3.70
N LEU A 167 13.99 -1.53 4.81
CA LEU A 167 12.83 -0.67 4.87
C LEU A 167 12.98 0.56 3.96
N ALA A 168 14.18 1.14 3.88
CA ALA A 168 14.48 2.23 2.96
C ALA A 168 14.37 1.80 1.49
N ALA A 169 14.90 0.63 1.12
CA ALA A 169 14.77 0.08 -0.23
C ALA A 169 13.30 -0.22 -0.58
N HIS A 170 12.53 -0.76 0.37
CA HIS A 170 11.10 -0.97 0.21
C HIS A 170 10.37 0.35 -0.04
N VAL A 171 10.59 1.38 0.78
CA VAL A 171 9.95 2.68 0.58
C VAL A 171 10.42 3.39 -0.68
N PHE A 172 11.69 3.21 -1.09
CA PHE A 172 12.20 3.72 -2.37
C PHE A 172 11.52 3.07 -3.58
N LEU A 173 11.43 1.73 -3.62
CA LEU A 173 10.73 1.01 -4.70
C LEU A 173 9.26 1.39 -4.77
N LEU A 174 8.63 1.59 -3.61
CA LEU A 174 7.24 1.98 -3.49
C LEU A 174 7.00 3.42 -3.93
N SER A 175 7.95 4.31 -3.64
CA SER A 175 8.00 5.68 -4.16
C SER A 175 8.08 5.69 -5.70
N LEU A 176 9.02 4.94 -6.30
CA LEU A 176 9.16 4.86 -7.75
C LEU A 176 7.86 4.45 -8.44
N MET A 177 7.22 3.42 -7.89
CA MET A 177 5.98 2.89 -8.44
C MET A 177 4.84 3.87 -8.22
N SER A 178 4.75 4.49 -7.04
CA SER A 178 3.76 5.52 -6.75
C SER A 178 3.87 6.73 -7.69
N ALA A 179 5.08 7.08 -8.15
CA ALA A 179 5.27 8.08 -9.18
C ALA A 179 4.65 7.64 -10.53
N THR A 180 4.72 6.35 -10.88
CA THR A 180 4.02 5.83 -12.07
C THR A 180 2.50 5.95 -11.95
N ILE A 181 1.93 5.68 -10.77
CA ILE A 181 0.49 5.88 -10.51
C ILE A 181 0.11 7.36 -10.51
N PHE A 182 0.96 8.24 -9.96
CA PHE A 182 0.76 9.67 -10.05
C PHE A 182 0.70 10.13 -11.51
N LEU A 183 1.64 9.68 -12.34
CA LEU A 183 1.63 9.97 -13.78
C LEU A 183 0.35 9.43 -14.43
N TYR A 184 -0.11 8.24 -14.06
CA TYR A 184 -1.38 7.70 -14.54
C TYR A 184 -2.57 8.64 -14.22
N TYR A 185 -2.75 9.02 -12.96
CA TYR A 185 -3.89 9.87 -12.56
C TYR A 185 -3.76 11.30 -13.09
N TRP A 186 -2.53 11.79 -13.25
CA TRP A 186 -2.27 13.08 -13.89
C TRP A 186 -2.67 13.08 -15.37
N ASN A 187 -2.34 12.00 -16.09
CA ASN A 187 -2.78 11.82 -17.48
C ASN A 187 -4.30 11.62 -17.58
N GLU A 188 -4.91 10.88 -16.65
CA GLU A 188 -6.36 10.71 -16.60
C GLU A 188 -7.08 12.06 -16.37
N TYR A 189 -6.54 12.89 -15.47
CA TYR A 189 -7.04 14.24 -15.23
C TYR A 189 -6.86 15.17 -16.44
N SER A 190 -5.69 15.13 -17.11
CA SER A 190 -5.43 15.99 -18.26
C SER A 190 -6.29 15.63 -19.47
N MET A 191 -6.53 14.34 -19.71
CA MET A 191 -7.35 13.85 -20.82
C MET A 191 -8.84 14.17 -20.62
N THR A 192 -9.34 14.08 -19.39
CA THR A 192 -10.76 14.36 -19.08
C THR A 192 -11.12 15.84 -19.14
N ARG A 193 -10.14 16.74 -19.21
CA ARG A 193 -10.36 18.17 -19.44
C ARG A 193 -10.69 18.51 -20.90
N ASN A 194 -10.31 17.63 -21.84
CA ASN A 194 -10.58 17.79 -23.26
C ASN A 194 -11.73 16.86 -23.69
N PRO A 195 -12.95 17.39 -23.95
CA PRO A 195 -14.15 16.56 -24.18
C PRO A 195 -14.09 15.69 -25.45
N GLY A 196 -13.17 15.95 -26.39
CA GLY A 196 -12.97 15.12 -27.59
C GLY A 196 -12.18 13.82 -27.38
N ASN A 197 -11.66 13.57 -26.18
CA ASN A 197 -10.71 12.47 -25.90
C ASN A 197 -11.32 11.30 -25.11
N VAL A 198 -12.65 11.09 -25.18
CA VAL A 198 -13.37 10.09 -24.35
C VAL A 198 -12.79 8.70 -24.48
N GLU A 199 -12.40 8.31 -25.69
CA GLU A 199 -11.79 7.02 -25.97
C GLU A 199 -10.38 6.88 -25.35
N ASN A 200 -9.65 7.99 -25.19
CA ASN A 200 -8.28 7.99 -24.70
C ASN A 200 -8.22 7.73 -23.18
N TRP A 201 -9.08 8.36 -22.37
CA TRP A 201 -9.10 8.04 -20.92
C TRP A 201 -9.75 6.69 -20.63
N THR A 202 -10.70 6.26 -21.47
CA THR A 202 -11.34 4.94 -21.34
C THR A 202 -10.36 3.81 -21.65
N SER A 203 -9.51 3.99 -22.67
CA SER A 203 -8.43 3.04 -22.98
C SER A 203 -7.30 3.09 -21.94
N LEU A 204 -6.97 4.27 -21.40
CA LEU A 204 -5.98 4.39 -20.31
C LEU A 204 -6.36 3.53 -19.10
N ARG A 205 -7.65 3.47 -18.74
CA ARG A 205 -8.16 2.62 -17.65
C ARG A 205 -7.96 1.13 -17.86
N ALA A 206 -7.85 0.66 -19.10
CA ALA A 206 -7.54 -0.74 -19.38
C ALA A 206 -6.12 -1.14 -18.93
N TYR A 207 -5.20 -0.16 -18.81
CA TYR A 207 -3.84 -0.39 -18.34
C TYR A 207 -3.72 -0.36 -16.80
N TYR A 208 -4.69 0.24 -16.09
CA TYR A 208 -4.63 0.34 -14.63
C TYR A 208 -4.59 -1.02 -13.90
N PRO A 209 -5.34 -2.06 -14.30
CA PRO A 209 -5.23 -3.39 -13.70
C PRO A 209 -3.83 -3.97 -13.79
N ILE A 210 -3.13 -3.76 -14.91
CA ILE A 210 -1.75 -4.21 -15.09
C ILE A 210 -0.84 -3.46 -14.12
N LEU A 211 -0.98 -2.13 -14.08
CA LEU A 211 -0.19 -1.28 -13.19
C LEU A 211 -0.41 -1.66 -11.71
N SER A 212 -1.67 -1.72 -11.26
CA SER A 212 -2.04 -2.07 -9.88
C SER A 212 -1.68 -3.50 -9.48
N SER A 213 -1.71 -4.45 -10.42
CA SER A 213 -1.28 -5.84 -10.17
C SER A 213 0.22 -5.90 -9.88
N ASN A 214 1.05 -5.15 -10.62
CA ASN A 214 2.49 -5.10 -10.40
C ASN A 214 2.86 -4.64 -8.98
N PHE A 215 2.09 -3.72 -8.39
CA PHE A 215 2.34 -3.29 -7.01
C PHE A 215 2.13 -4.38 -5.97
N SER A 216 1.17 -5.27 -6.19
CA SER A 216 0.84 -6.31 -5.21
C SER A 216 1.97 -7.33 -5.08
N TYR A 217 2.80 -7.49 -6.11
CA TYR A 217 3.98 -8.36 -6.09
C TYR A 217 5.20 -7.75 -5.39
N ILE A 218 5.25 -6.42 -5.24
CA ILE A 218 6.41 -5.75 -4.62
C ILE A 218 6.54 -6.13 -3.15
N ASN A 219 5.43 -6.16 -2.42
CA ASN A 219 5.45 -6.52 -0.99
C ASN A 219 6.07 -7.91 -0.76
N PRO A 220 5.62 -9.00 -1.41
CA PRO A 220 6.25 -10.30 -1.27
C PRO A 220 7.67 -10.35 -1.87
N ILE A 221 7.93 -9.72 -3.02
CA ILE A 221 9.29 -9.70 -3.62
C ILE A 221 10.28 -9.00 -2.68
N THR A 222 9.94 -7.84 -2.11
CA THR A 222 10.81 -7.12 -1.17
C THR A 222 11.03 -7.90 0.13
N LEU A 223 10.02 -8.62 0.59
CA LEU A 223 10.11 -9.50 1.77
C LEU A 223 11.02 -10.70 1.50
N ILE A 224 10.92 -11.34 0.33
CA ILE A 224 11.78 -12.46 -0.07
C ILE A 224 13.21 -11.97 -0.34
N LEU A 225 13.39 -10.88 -1.09
CA LEU A 225 14.72 -10.42 -1.54
C LEU A 225 15.57 -9.88 -0.37
N LEU A 226 14.96 -9.29 0.66
CA LEU A 226 15.70 -8.65 1.75
C LEU A 226 15.55 -9.33 3.12
N ASN A 227 14.82 -10.44 3.24
CA ASN A 227 14.81 -11.24 4.46
C ASN A 227 15.58 -12.56 4.27
N LYS A 228 16.83 -12.59 4.76
CA LYS A 228 17.69 -13.79 4.71
C LYS A 228 17.08 -15.00 5.41
N ASP A 229 16.28 -14.79 6.46
CA ASP A 229 15.63 -15.89 7.18
C ASP A 229 14.54 -16.53 6.33
N ILE A 230 13.77 -15.72 5.61
CA ILE A 230 12.73 -16.19 4.68
C ILE A 230 13.37 -16.84 3.45
N GLN A 231 14.48 -16.30 2.93
CA GLN A 231 15.24 -16.95 1.86
C GLN A 231 15.76 -18.31 2.30
N LYS A 232 16.23 -18.43 3.55
CA LYS A 232 16.68 -19.69 4.12
C LYS A 232 15.51 -20.67 4.27
N MET A 233 14.37 -20.22 4.81
CA MET A 233 13.15 -21.03 4.95
C MET A 233 12.61 -21.51 3.59
N MET A 234 12.53 -20.63 2.59
CA MET A 234 12.16 -21.00 1.22
C MET A 234 13.14 -21.99 0.61
N ARG A 235 14.46 -21.78 0.80
CA ARG A 235 15.48 -22.71 0.31
C ARG A 235 15.34 -24.08 0.99
N HIS A 236 14.96 -24.14 2.27
CA HIS A 236 14.66 -25.40 2.96
C HIS A 236 13.39 -26.08 2.43
N MET A 237 12.33 -25.32 2.12
CA MET A 237 11.10 -25.87 1.54
C MET A 237 11.31 -26.39 0.10
N ILE A 238 12.10 -25.69 -0.71
CA ILE A 238 12.36 -26.04 -2.12
C ILE A 238 13.39 -27.17 -2.24
N PHE A 239 14.45 -27.14 -1.44
CA PHE A 239 15.57 -28.10 -1.55
C PHE A 239 15.56 -29.20 -0.46
N GLY A 240 14.49 -29.31 0.32
CA GLY A 240 14.21 -30.46 1.20
C GLY A 240 15.39 -30.89 2.09
N SER A 241 15.92 -30.00 2.94
CA SER A 241 17.02 -30.40 3.83
C SER A 241 16.49 -30.94 5.17
N LYS A 242 16.63 -32.27 5.38
CA LYS A 242 16.31 -33.01 6.62
C LYS A 242 17.32 -32.75 7.75
N LYS A 243 17.46 -31.52 8.25
CA LYS A 243 18.16 -31.29 9.52
C LYS A 243 17.26 -30.53 10.50
N PRO A 244 17.04 -31.06 11.72
CA PRO A 244 16.23 -30.39 12.72
C PRO A 244 16.93 -29.08 13.10
N ILE A 245 16.17 -27.99 13.03
CA ILE A 245 16.62 -26.67 13.46
C ILE A 245 16.62 -26.67 14.99
N PRO A 246 17.71 -26.29 15.68
CA PRO A 246 17.64 -26.01 17.11
C PRO A 246 16.74 -24.79 17.27
N VAL A 247 15.55 -25.01 17.84
CA VAL A 247 14.59 -23.94 18.07
C VAL A 247 15.11 -23.09 19.24
N THR A 248 15.81 -22.01 18.93
CA THR A 248 16.13 -21.00 19.95
C THR A 248 14.83 -20.28 20.31
N PRO A 249 14.50 -20.10 21.61
CA PRO A 249 13.18 -19.66 22.10
C PRO A 249 12.68 -18.30 21.58
N GLN A 250 13.52 -17.51 20.91
CA GLN A 250 13.11 -16.26 20.25
C GLN A 250 12.25 -16.47 18.99
N SER A 251 12.37 -17.62 18.31
CA SER A 251 11.62 -17.93 17.08
C SER A 251 10.17 -18.34 17.35
N LEU A 252 9.89 -18.99 18.48
CA LEU A 252 8.54 -19.39 18.91
C LEU A 252 7.66 -18.18 19.29
N LYS A 253 8.25 -17.11 19.83
CA LYS A 253 7.51 -15.90 20.22
C LYS A 253 7.04 -15.09 19.00
N VAL A 254 7.78 -15.13 17.89
CA VAL A 254 7.38 -14.48 16.64
C VAL A 254 6.28 -15.29 15.91
N ALA A 255 6.33 -16.62 16.00
CA ALA A 255 5.32 -17.52 15.44
C ALA A 255 3.98 -17.48 16.21
N SER A 256 4.00 -17.43 17.54
CA SER A 256 2.76 -17.34 18.34
C SER A 256 2.03 -16.00 18.15
N THR A 257 2.78 -14.91 17.90
CA THR A 257 2.20 -13.58 17.67
C THR A 257 1.64 -13.43 16.25
N SER A 258 2.07 -14.27 15.30
CA SER A 258 1.58 -14.25 13.92
C SER A 258 0.35 -15.14 13.69
N ILE A 259 0.07 -16.12 14.55
CA ILE A 259 -1.14 -16.95 14.48
C ILE A 259 -2.35 -16.25 15.15
N GLN A 260 -2.12 -15.34 16.11
CA GLN A 260 -3.21 -14.55 16.72
C GLN A 260 -3.62 -13.30 15.92
N MET A 261 -2.98 -13.04 14.76
CA MET A 261 -3.33 -11.93 13.86
C MET A 261 -3.81 -12.39 12.48
N THR A 262 -4.19 -13.66 12.35
CA THR A 262 -5.09 -14.17 11.31
C THR A 262 -6.44 -14.49 11.94
#